data_AF-A0A5M3PZU1-F1
#
_entry.id   AF-A0A5M3PZU1-F1
#
_cell.length_a   1.000
_cell.length_b   1.000
_cell.length_c   1.000
_cell.angle_alpha   90.00
_cell.angle_beta   90.00
_cell.angle_gamma   90.00
#
_symmetry.space_group_name_H-M   'P 1'
#
loop_
_entity.id
_entity.type
_entity.pdbx_description
1 polymer ?
#
loop_
_entity_poly.entity_id
_entity_poly.type
_entity_poly.pdbx_seq_one_letter_code
_entity_poly.pdbx_strand_id
1 'polypeptide(L)'
;MHEQKLPNKDTLQRKRLLTRAAFFGLFLLAPVLNIFRYDLTETQFVLLGFPLSFNLELAWVSQSSPAEVAGQILVWFILPITLLVPLVLWIAWKWGRIYCGWLCPHFSVVETINHLMTRVTGRPTLYEALRKGRRGKVLHWAGLALVCGLIGFSWALAMLSYLLPPIPLYTDLVTGNLSFYPAMFLAVATLLFTLDFLFARHLFCKYGCAFGVVQSIAWMTNGKGRVVTFDTKRAAACRDCTNACDEACPMRLPTRSHKRAKFTCTQCLQCVSACRDVQKNNPEGSLLSWEPGEPGKQTVLIPVRQVDPSPHRQNA
;
A
#
# COMPACT_ATOMS: atom_id res chain seq x y z
N MET A 1 9.27 -2.77 30.73
CA MET A 1 8.65 -1.75 29.86
C MET A 1 9.77 -1.11 29.07
N HIS A 2 9.97 -1.52 27.81
CA HIS A 2 10.97 -0.88 26.96
C HIS A 2 10.38 0.42 26.42
N GLU A 3 10.83 1.54 26.98
CA GLU A 3 10.58 2.87 26.47
C GLU A 3 11.18 2.97 25.07
N GLN A 4 10.36 2.67 24.06
CA GLN A 4 10.77 2.73 22.68
C GLN A 4 10.91 4.22 22.33
N LYS A 5 12.12 4.78 22.48
CA LYS A 5 12.50 6.11 21.96
C LYS A 5 12.28 6.11 20.44
N LEU A 6 11.05 6.38 20.01
CA LEU A 6 10.76 6.55 18.59
C LEU A 6 11.58 7.74 18.10
N PRO A 7 12.40 7.58 17.04
CA PRO A 7 13.24 8.65 16.53
C PRO A 7 12.35 9.84 16.13
N ASN A 8 12.87 11.07 16.32
CA ASN A 8 12.18 12.34 16.10
C ASN A 8 11.33 12.32 14.80
N LYS A 9 10.17 12.99 14.76
CA LYS A 9 9.18 12.87 13.65
C LYS A 9 9.85 12.88 12.28
N ASP A 10 10.78 13.81 12.10
CA ASP A 10 11.48 14.03 10.84
C ASP A 10 12.26 12.80 10.43
N THR A 11 12.92 12.10 11.35
CA THR A 11 13.75 10.95 11.04
C THR A 11 12.94 9.74 10.58
N LEU A 12 11.81 9.43 11.23
CA LEU A 12 10.99 8.26 10.87
C LEU A 12 10.29 8.45 9.52
N GLN A 13 9.62 9.59 9.35
CA GLN A 13 8.88 9.86 8.12
C GLN A 13 9.83 10.14 6.94
N ARG A 14 11.04 10.69 7.18
CA ARG A 14 12.07 10.81 6.15
C ARG A 14 12.63 9.46 5.73
N LYS A 15 12.89 8.54 6.67
CA LYS A 15 13.26 7.14 6.34
C LYS A 15 12.19 6.48 5.47
N ARG A 16 10.91 6.64 5.85
CA ARG A 16 9.78 6.12 5.06
C ARG A 16 9.71 6.74 3.66
N LEU A 17 9.88 8.05 3.55
CA LEU A 17 9.90 8.73 2.25
C LEU A 17 11.03 8.17 1.38
N LEU A 18 12.22 7.98 1.95
CA LEU A 18 13.37 7.43 1.25
C LEU A 18 13.15 5.98 0.82
N THR A 19 12.68 5.09 1.71
CA THR A 19 12.41 3.69 1.34
C THR A 19 11.36 3.59 0.25
N ARG A 20 10.33 4.42 0.34
CA ARG A 20 9.24 4.46 -0.62
C ARG A 20 9.68 5.01 -1.98
N ALA A 21 10.45 6.10 -1.99
CA ALA A 21 10.99 6.68 -3.22
C ALA A 21 12.00 5.72 -3.88
N ALA A 22 12.86 5.08 -3.08
CA ALA A 22 13.79 4.07 -3.58
C ALA A 22 13.06 2.87 -4.19
N PHE A 23 12.03 2.35 -3.54
CA PHE A 23 11.25 1.23 -4.08
C PHE A 23 10.41 1.64 -5.30
N PHE A 24 9.88 2.86 -5.33
CA PHE A 24 9.19 3.40 -6.51
C PHE A 24 10.16 3.56 -7.70
N GLY A 25 11.38 4.06 -7.46
CA GLY A 25 12.43 4.12 -8.47
C GLY A 25 12.83 2.73 -8.96
N LEU A 26 13.01 1.77 -8.04
CA LEU A 26 13.27 0.38 -8.37
C LEU A 26 12.13 -0.22 -9.21
N PHE A 27 10.87 0.06 -8.88
CA PHE A 27 9.71 -0.41 -9.64
C PHE A 27 9.70 0.11 -11.08
N LEU A 28 10.09 1.36 -11.32
CA LEU A 28 10.16 1.90 -12.68
C LEU A 28 11.40 1.42 -13.45
N LEU A 29 12.53 1.25 -12.77
CA LEU A 29 13.81 0.94 -13.40
C LEU A 29 14.11 -0.56 -13.50
N ALA A 30 13.48 -1.40 -12.67
CA ALA A 30 13.71 -2.84 -12.66
C ALA A 30 13.57 -3.53 -14.03
N PRO A 31 12.55 -3.22 -14.86
CA PRO A 31 12.46 -3.84 -16.18
C PRO A 31 13.57 -3.35 -17.11
N VAL A 32 13.86 -2.04 -17.12
CA VAL A 32 14.88 -1.42 -18.00
C VAL A 32 16.29 -1.90 -17.66
N LEU A 33 16.59 -2.07 -16.37
CA LEU A 33 17.87 -2.55 -15.88
C LEU A 33 17.98 -4.08 -15.85
N ASN A 34 16.98 -4.81 -16.40
CA ASN A 34 16.90 -6.27 -16.37
C ASN A 34 17.00 -6.87 -14.94
N ILE A 35 16.62 -6.12 -13.91
CA ILE A 35 16.65 -6.60 -12.51
C ILE A 35 15.56 -7.64 -12.31
N PHE A 36 14.35 -7.37 -12.80
CA PHE A 36 13.21 -8.28 -12.73
C PHE A 36 12.22 -7.95 -13.83
N ARG A 37 11.99 -8.88 -14.77
CA ARG A 37 10.91 -8.80 -15.77
C ARG A 37 10.55 -10.18 -16.29
N TYR A 38 9.38 -10.32 -16.88
CA TYR A 38 8.97 -11.49 -17.64
C TYR A 38 8.88 -11.10 -19.10
N ASP A 39 9.64 -11.75 -19.96
CA ASP A 39 9.60 -11.47 -21.39
C ASP A 39 8.58 -12.37 -22.07
N LEU A 40 7.49 -11.79 -22.60
CA LEU A 40 6.49 -12.54 -23.36
C LEU A 40 6.98 -12.98 -24.74
N THR A 41 7.95 -12.29 -25.36
CA THR A 41 8.42 -12.67 -26.69
C THR A 41 9.29 -13.92 -26.65
N GLU A 42 10.10 -14.04 -25.59
CA GLU A 42 10.99 -15.19 -25.37
C GLU A 42 10.45 -16.16 -24.30
N THR A 43 9.30 -15.85 -23.68
CA THR A 43 8.66 -16.63 -22.60
C THR A 43 9.59 -16.99 -21.43
N GLN A 44 10.48 -16.06 -21.07
CA GLN A 44 11.50 -16.26 -20.04
C GLN A 44 11.39 -15.22 -18.94
N PHE A 45 11.74 -15.61 -17.71
CA PHE A 45 11.95 -14.64 -16.64
C PHE A 45 13.37 -14.12 -16.71
N VAL A 46 13.57 -12.82 -16.51
CA VAL A 46 14.91 -12.23 -16.37
C VAL A 46 15.05 -11.75 -14.93
N LEU A 47 16.03 -12.28 -14.22
CA LEU A 47 16.36 -11.90 -12.84
C LEU A 47 17.82 -11.47 -12.77
N LEU A 48 18.08 -10.24 -12.33
CA LEU A 48 19.42 -9.67 -12.18
C LEU A 48 20.28 -9.78 -13.45
N GLY A 49 19.67 -9.62 -14.62
CA GLY A 49 20.33 -9.71 -15.93
C GLY A 49 20.47 -11.15 -16.46
N PHE A 50 20.17 -12.17 -15.65
CA PHE A 50 20.23 -13.56 -16.09
C PHE A 50 18.86 -13.98 -16.63
N PRO A 51 18.79 -14.49 -17.88
CA PRO A 51 17.61 -15.15 -18.38
C PRO A 51 17.42 -16.45 -17.60
N LEU A 52 16.46 -16.47 -16.69
CA LEU A 52 15.80 -17.69 -16.25
C LEU A 52 14.86 -18.14 -17.37
N SER A 53 15.45 -18.66 -18.44
CA SER A 53 14.72 -19.64 -19.23
C SER A 53 14.55 -20.85 -18.32
N PHE A 54 13.34 -21.40 -18.25
CA PHE A 54 13.10 -22.59 -17.44
C PHE A 54 13.87 -23.82 -17.95
N ASN A 55 14.71 -23.66 -19.00
CA ASN A 55 15.33 -24.69 -19.82
C ASN A 55 14.34 -25.80 -20.23
N LEU A 56 13.03 -25.54 -20.17
CA LEU A 56 11.97 -26.43 -20.56
C LEU A 56 11.72 -26.35 -22.07
N GLU A 57 12.78 -26.17 -22.87
CA GLU A 57 12.65 -26.36 -24.31
C GLU A 57 12.25 -27.81 -24.56
N LEU A 58 11.30 -28.06 -25.48
CA LEU A 58 10.86 -29.42 -25.79
C LEU A 58 12.04 -30.36 -26.11
N ALA A 59 13.09 -29.81 -26.73
CA ALA A 59 14.34 -30.52 -27.01
C ALA A 59 15.11 -30.92 -25.75
N TRP A 60 15.21 -30.05 -24.74
CA TRP A 60 15.88 -30.37 -23.48
C TRP A 60 15.04 -31.31 -22.61
N VAL A 61 13.72 -31.08 -22.53
CA VAL A 61 12.80 -31.92 -21.76
C VAL A 61 12.70 -33.34 -22.32
N SER A 62 12.78 -33.50 -23.65
CA SER A 62 12.78 -34.83 -24.28
C SER A 62 14.11 -35.59 -24.12
N GLN A 63 15.21 -34.88 -23.87
CA GLN A 63 16.54 -35.46 -23.70
C GLN A 63 16.94 -35.66 -22.23
N SER A 64 16.28 -34.95 -21.29
CA SER A 64 16.60 -34.99 -19.87
C SER A 64 15.82 -36.05 -19.14
N SER A 65 16.38 -36.56 -18.05
CA SER A 65 15.65 -37.51 -17.19
C SER A 65 14.50 -36.82 -16.47
N PRO A 66 13.39 -37.53 -16.15
CA PRO A 66 12.29 -36.96 -15.38
C PRO A 66 12.70 -36.37 -14.03
N ALA A 67 13.75 -36.92 -13.40
CA ALA A 67 14.28 -36.45 -12.13
C ALA A 67 15.00 -35.09 -12.25
N GLU A 68 15.74 -34.85 -13.33
CA GLU A 68 16.42 -33.57 -13.59
C GLU A 68 15.41 -32.46 -13.89
N VAL A 69 14.41 -32.76 -14.72
CA VAL A 69 13.31 -31.82 -15.02
C VAL A 69 12.55 -31.46 -13.74
N ALA A 70 12.21 -32.46 -12.92
CA ALA A 70 11.54 -32.22 -11.63
C ALA A 70 12.42 -31.41 -10.66
N GLY A 71 13.73 -31.68 -10.61
CA GLY A 71 14.68 -30.93 -9.79
C GLY A 71 14.78 -29.45 -10.20
N GLN A 72 14.85 -29.18 -11.51
CA GLN A 72 14.88 -27.83 -12.07
C GLN A 72 13.63 -27.03 -11.67
N ILE A 73 12.44 -27.62 -11.84
CA ILE A 73 11.16 -26.99 -11.46
C ILE A 73 11.09 -26.77 -9.95
N LEU A 74 11.52 -27.76 -9.15
CA LEU A 74 11.53 -27.66 -7.70
C LEU A 74 12.40 -26.49 -7.23
N VAL A 75 13.62 -26.37 -7.73
CA VAL A 75 14.60 -25.36 -7.28
C VAL A 75 14.24 -23.96 -7.76
N TRP A 76 13.77 -23.80 -9.00
CA TRP A 76 13.57 -22.46 -9.59
C TRP A 76 12.14 -21.93 -9.48
N PHE A 77 11.13 -22.81 -9.33
CA PHE A 77 9.74 -22.40 -9.24
C PHE A 77 9.15 -22.66 -7.85
N ILE A 78 9.19 -23.91 -7.38
CA ILE A 78 8.51 -24.29 -6.15
C ILE A 78 9.22 -23.73 -4.91
N LEU A 79 10.54 -23.86 -4.83
CA LEU A 79 11.33 -23.42 -3.67
C LEU A 79 11.23 -21.91 -3.44
N PRO A 80 11.39 -21.01 -4.43
CA PRO A 80 11.25 -19.59 -4.21
C PRO A 80 9.83 -19.21 -3.77
N ILE A 81 8.79 -19.81 -4.36
CA ILE A 81 7.39 -19.53 -3.98
C ILE A 81 7.12 -20.01 -2.56
N THR A 82 7.51 -21.25 -2.23
CA THR A 82 7.30 -21.84 -0.90
C THR A 82 8.13 -21.18 0.19
N LEU A 83 9.20 -20.46 -0.14
CA LEU A 83 9.97 -19.67 0.81
C LEU A 83 9.45 -18.23 0.93
N LEU A 84 9.23 -17.55 -0.20
CA LEU A 84 8.85 -16.13 -0.23
C LEU A 84 7.42 -15.90 0.24
N VAL A 85 6.46 -16.74 -0.16
CA VAL A 85 5.05 -16.53 0.21
C VAL A 85 4.86 -16.64 1.72
N PRO A 86 5.32 -17.71 2.42
CA PRO A 86 5.22 -17.78 3.88
C PRO A 86 6.02 -16.68 4.59
N LEU A 87 7.19 -16.28 4.06
CA LEU A 87 7.96 -15.18 4.63
C LEU A 87 7.16 -13.86 4.61
N VAL A 88 6.58 -13.51 3.45
CA VAL A 88 5.75 -12.31 3.30
C VAL A 88 4.53 -12.38 4.20
N LEU A 89 3.86 -13.54 4.26
CA LEU A 89 2.72 -13.76 5.15
C LEU A 89 3.11 -13.66 6.62
N TRP A 90 4.29 -14.15 7.03
CA TRP A 90 4.81 -14.04 8.39
C TRP A 90 5.11 -12.58 8.76
N ILE A 91 5.70 -11.81 7.85
CA ILE A 91 5.92 -10.37 8.05
C ILE A 91 4.55 -9.68 8.23
N ALA A 92 3.59 -9.97 7.37
CA ALA A 92 2.24 -9.40 7.46
C ALA A 92 1.52 -9.79 8.76
N TRP A 93 1.65 -11.05 9.16
CA TRP A 93 1.09 -11.59 10.39
C TRP A 93 1.62 -10.87 11.64
N LYS A 94 2.89 -10.43 11.63
CA LYS A 94 3.52 -9.74 12.77
C LYS A 94 3.35 -8.22 12.75
N TRP A 95 3.45 -7.59 11.58
CA TRP A 95 3.51 -6.13 11.43
C TRP A 95 2.33 -5.51 10.67
N GLY A 96 1.38 -6.31 10.20
CA GLY A 96 0.23 -5.82 9.43
C GLY A 96 0.59 -5.45 7.99
N ARG A 97 -0.12 -4.46 7.43
CA ARG A 97 0.08 -3.96 6.07
C ARG A 97 1.33 -3.07 5.93
N ILE A 98 2.45 -3.43 6.55
CA ILE A 98 3.66 -2.61 6.57
C ILE A 98 4.22 -2.37 5.16
N TYR A 99 4.10 -3.34 4.26
CA TYR A 99 4.48 -3.14 2.85
C TYR A 99 3.69 -1.99 2.21
N CYS A 100 2.37 -1.95 2.43
CA CYS A 100 1.52 -0.89 1.88
C CYS A 100 1.98 0.49 2.37
N GLY A 101 2.36 0.62 3.64
CA GLY A 101 2.82 1.89 4.20
C GLY A 101 4.20 2.34 3.73
N TRP A 102 5.13 1.40 3.47
CA TRP A 102 6.57 1.69 3.38
C TRP A 102 7.21 1.43 2.02
N LEU A 103 6.67 0.49 1.24
CA LEU A 103 7.27 0.04 -0.03
C LEU A 103 6.32 0.18 -1.21
N CYS A 104 5.01 -0.01 -1.00
CA CYS A 104 4.05 -0.08 -2.09
C CYS A 104 4.07 1.18 -3.00
N PRO A 105 4.41 1.03 -4.30
CA PRO A 105 4.47 2.16 -5.21
C PRO A 105 3.09 2.80 -5.41
N HIS A 106 2.01 2.01 -5.40
CA HIS A 106 0.65 2.53 -5.55
C HIS A 106 0.25 3.46 -4.39
N PHE A 107 0.49 3.05 -3.15
CA PHE A 107 0.21 3.88 -1.98
C PHE A 107 1.03 5.19 -1.96
N SER A 108 2.23 5.17 -2.54
CA SER A 108 3.06 6.37 -2.73
C SER A 108 2.35 7.42 -3.58
N VAL A 109 1.79 6.99 -4.71
CA VAL A 109 1.00 7.84 -5.60
C VAL A 109 -0.25 8.33 -4.88
N VAL A 110 -0.96 7.45 -4.18
CA VAL A 110 -2.17 7.81 -3.41
C VAL A 110 -1.91 8.94 -2.43
N GLU A 111 -0.82 8.90 -1.68
CA GLU A 111 -0.45 9.96 -0.74
C GLU A 111 -0.14 11.29 -1.44
N THR A 112 0.64 11.25 -2.51
CA THR A 112 0.96 12.43 -3.32
C THR A 112 -0.29 13.08 -3.90
N ILE A 113 -1.20 12.27 -4.46
CA ILE A 113 -2.48 12.75 -5.01
C ILE A 113 -3.37 13.29 -3.89
N ASN A 114 -3.41 12.69 -2.70
CA ASN A 114 -4.19 13.22 -1.57
C ASN A 114 -3.72 14.63 -1.17
N HIS A 115 -2.39 14.84 -1.10
CA HIS A 115 -1.83 16.16 -0.80
C HIS A 115 -2.14 17.18 -1.89
N LEU A 116 -1.98 16.80 -3.17
CA LEU A 116 -2.32 17.65 -4.30
C LEU A 116 -3.81 18.01 -4.28
N MET A 117 -4.69 17.03 -4.13
CA MET A 117 -6.14 17.21 -4.13
C MET A 117 -6.59 18.11 -2.98
N THR A 118 -6.01 17.95 -1.79
CA THR A 118 -6.32 18.79 -0.63
C THR A 118 -5.86 20.24 -0.84
N ARG A 119 -4.69 20.46 -1.45
CA ARG A 119 -4.22 21.82 -1.81
C ARG A 119 -5.09 22.49 -2.87
N VAL A 120 -5.55 21.72 -3.86
CA VAL A 120 -6.21 22.23 -5.05
C VAL A 120 -7.72 22.42 -4.85
N THR A 121 -8.37 21.49 -4.15
CA THR A 121 -9.83 21.40 -4.02
C THR A 121 -10.32 21.59 -2.59
N GLY A 122 -9.41 21.59 -1.61
CA GLY A 122 -9.77 21.63 -0.19
C GLY A 122 -10.40 20.34 0.34
N ARG A 123 -10.41 19.28 -0.48
CA ARG A 123 -10.95 17.95 -0.17
C ARG A 123 -9.93 16.87 -0.46
N PRO A 124 -9.76 15.89 0.43
CA PRO A 124 -8.91 14.74 0.17
C PRO A 124 -9.58 13.72 -0.75
N THR A 125 -10.91 13.72 -0.94
CA THR A 125 -11.61 12.98 -2.03
C THR A 125 -12.85 13.73 -2.52
N LEU A 126 -13.33 13.35 -3.70
CA LEU A 126 -14.58 13.86 -4.29
C LEU A 126 -15.81 13.61 -3.41
N TYR A 127 -15.82 12.47 -2.71
CA TYR A 127 -16.96 12.01 -1.91
C TYR A 127 -17.06 12.63 -0.51
N GLU A 128 -16.07 13.41 -0.08
CA GLU A 128 -16.07 13.99 1.27
C GLU A 128 -16.46 15.46 1.26
N ALA A 129 -16.96 15.93 2.41
CA ALA A 129 -17.30 17.32 2.62
C ALA A 129 -16.05 18.22 2.51
N LEU A 130 -16.27 19.48 2.13
CA LEU A 130 -15.20 20.48 2.05
C LEU A 130 -14.63 20.74 3.44
N ARG A 131 -13.33 20.50 3.65
CA ARG A 131 -12.69 20.69 4.96
C ARG A 131 -12.11 22.10 5.10
N LYS A 132 -11.51 22.64 4.03
CA LYS A 132 -11.01 24.02 3.93
C LYS A 132 -11.33 24.62 2.56
N GLY A 133 -11.71 25.90 2.53
CA GLY A 133 -12.25 26.57 1.35
C GLY A 133 -11.21 26.88 0.26
N ARG A 134 -11.49 26.39 -0.96
CA ARG A 134 -11.76 27.16 -2.19
C ARG A 134 -12.28 26.11 -3.20
N ARG A 135 -13.48 26.26 -3.78
CA ARG A 135 -13.90 25.36 -4.88
C ARG A 135 -12.85 25.50 -5.97
N GLY A 136 -12.15 24.40 -6.30
CA GLY A 136 -11.13 24.40 -7.35
C GLY A 136 -11.72 24.95 -8.64
N LYS A 137 -11.02 25.90 -9.29
CA LYS A 137 -11.41 26.40 -10.61
C LYS A 137 -11.38 25.24 -11.62
N VAL A 138 -12.05 25.36 -12.77
CA VAL A 138 -12.00 24.33 -13.83
C VAL A 138 -10.55 23.97 -14.20
N LEU A 139 -9.66 24.96 -14.28
CA LEU A 139 -8.24 24.76 -14.55
C LEU A 139 -7.53 23.84 -13.53
N HIS A 140 -7.89 23.96 -12.25
CA HIS A 140 -7.36 23.14 -11.18
C HIS A 140 -7.80 21.68 -11.31
N TRP A 141 -9.04 21.45 -11.75
CA TRP A 141 -9.55 20.12 -12.06
C TRP A 141 -8.92 19.51 -13.29
N ALA A 142 -8.73 20.30 -14.36
CA ALA A 142 -8.01 19.88 -15.55
C ALA A 142 -6.55 19.50 -15.22
N GLY A 143 -5.87 20.31 -14.41
CA GLY A 143 -4.52 19.99 -13.93
C GLY A 143 -4.45 18.72 -13.09
N LEU A 144 -5.42 18.50 -12.19
CA LEU A 144 -5.48 17.26 -11.41
C LEU A 144 -5.73 16.03 -12.31
N ALA A 145 -6.66 16.13 -13.25
CA ALA A 145 -6.94 15.06 -14.20
C ALA A 145 -5.72 14.75 -15.08
N LEU A 146 -5.00 15.77 -15.55
CA LEU A 146 -3.77 15.62 -16.30
C LEU A 146 -2.69 14.91 -15.47
N VAL A 147 -2.46 15.34 -14.23
CA VAL A 147 -1.47 14.69 -13.33
C VAL A 147 -1.84 13.22 -13.09
N CYS A 148 -3.10 12.92 -12.79
CA CYS A 148 -3.57 11.55 -12.63
C CYS A 148 -3.43 10.74 -13.93
N GLY A 149 -3.67 11.37 -15.09
CA GLY A 149 -3.49 10.78 -16.41
C GLY A 149 -2.04 10.41 -16.72
N LEU A 150 -1.10 11.34 -16.48
CA LEU A 150 0.34 11.12 -16.64
C LEU A 150 0.84 10.02 -15.70
N ILE A 151 0.39 10.01 -14.45
CA ILE A 151 0.76 8.95 -13.50
C ILE A 151 0.14 7.62 -13.95
N GLY A 152 -1.13 7.59 -14.35
CA GLY A 152 -1.80 6.41 -14.88
C GLY A 152 -1.07 5.84 -16.11
N PHE A 153 -0.65 6.70 -17.03
CA PHE A 153 0.15 6.32 -18.20
C PHE A 153 1.50 5.75 -17.80
N SER A 154 2.22 6.40 -16.88
CA SER A 154 3.51 5.87 -16.39
C SER A 154 3.37 4.50 -15.74
N TRP A 155 2.26 4.23 -15.05
CA TRP A 155 1.95 2.94 -14.45
C TRP A 155 1.63 1.87 -15.49
N ALA A 156 0.81 2.22 -16.49
CA ALA A 156 0.49 1.33 -17.60
C ALA A 156 1.76 0.97 -18.40
N LEU A 157 2.61 1.95 -18.69
CA LEU A 157 3.90 1.74 -19.37
C LEU A 157 4.85 0.89 -18.53
N ALA A 158 4.96 1.15 -17.23
CA ALA A 158 5.78 0.35 -16.33
C ALA A 158 5.31 -1.12 -16.30
N MET A 159 4.00 -1.36 -16.11
CA MET A 159 3.42 -2.71 -16.18
C MET A 159 3.72 -3.39 -17.51
N LEU A 160 3.54 -2.69 -18.63
CA LEU A 160 3.83 -3.26 -19.94
C LEU A 160 5.32 -3.58 -20.12
N SER A 161 6.23 -2.75 -19.60
CA SER A 161 7.68 -3.02 -19.64
C SER A 161 8.14 -4.19 -18.75
N TYR A 162 7.30 -4.63 -17.81
CA TYR A 162 7.53 -5.88 -17.09
C TYR A 162 7.16 -7.13 -17.90
N LEU A 163 6.37 -6.98 -18.97
CA LEU A 163 5.87 -8.07 -19.82
C LEU A 163 6.52 -8.09 -21.21
N LEU A 164 6.98 -6.94 -21.70
CA LEU A 164 7.60 -6.77 -23.01
C LEU A 164 9.02 -6.20 -22.85
N PRO A 165 9.93 -6.45 -23.81
CA PRO A 165 11.27 -5.88 -23.77
C PRO A 165 11.18 -4.34 -23.79
N PRO A 166 11.79 -3.65 -22.80
CA PRO A 166 11.57 -2.23 -22.57
C PRO A 166 12.14 -1.34 -23.67
N ILE A 167 13.31 -1.69 -24.24
CA ILE A 167 13.97 -0.86 -25.26
C ILE A 167 13.13 -0.81 -26.55
N PRO A 168 12.73 -1.93 -27.16
CA PRO A 168 11.82 -1.92 -28.31
C PRO A 168 10.49 -1.23 -28.01
N LEU A 169 9.90 -1.49 -26.84
CA LEU A 169 8.64 -0.87 -26.44
C LEU A 169 8.74 0.66 -26.39
N TYR A 170 9.84 1.20 -25.85
CA TYR A 170 10.05 2.63 -25.75
C TYR A 170 10.41 3.26 -27.10
N THR A 171 11.16 2.57 -27.95
CA THR A 171 11.42 3.06 -29.31
C THR A 171 10.13 3.13 -30.11
N ASP A 172 9.30 2.08 -30.07
CA ASP A 172 8.03 2.03 -30.80
C ASP A 172 7.06 3.12 -30.33
N LEU A 173 7.04 3.40 -29.02
CA LEU A 173 6.26 4.48 -28.43
C LEU A 173 6.70 5.86 -28.94
N VAL A 174 8.02 6.10 -29.02
CA VAL A 174 8.57 7.39 -29.50
C VAL A 174 8.40 7.56 -31.01
N THR A 175 8.55 6.49 -31.79
CA THR A 175 8.39 6.52 -33.25
C THR A 175 6.93 6.43 -33.70
N GLY A 176 5.98 6.17 -32.79
CA GLY A 176 4.57 6.00 -33.10
C GLY A 176 4.22 4.68 -33.80
N ASN A 177 5.11 3.69 -33.77
CA ASN A 177 4.97 2.40 -34.44
C ASN A 177 4.50 1.29 -33.48
N LEU A 178 3.66 1.62 -32.50
CA LEU A 178 3.14 0.65 -31.55
C LEU A 178 2.19 -0.34 -32.23
N SER A 179 2.45 -1.62 -32.03
CA SER A 179 1.53 -2.68 -32.40
C SER A 179 0.16 -2.52 -31.69
N PHE A 180 -0.89 -3.07 -32.28
CA PHE A 180 -2.28 -2.91 -31.80
C PHE A 180 -2.46 -3.34 -30.33
N TYR A 181 -1.96 -4.52 -29.94
CA TYR A 181 -2.16 -5.03 -28.57
C TYR A 181 -1.44 -4.21 -27.49
N PRO A 182 -0.14 -3.87 -27.62
CA PRO A 182 0.53 -2.92 -26.73
C PRO A 182 -0.18 -1.57 -26.63
N ALA A 183 -0.61 -0.99 -27.77
CA ALA A 183 -1.31 0.29 -27.80
C ALA A 183 -2.67 0.21 -27.07
N MET A 184 -3.45 -0.85 -27.33
CA MET A 184 -4.74 -1.09 -26.68
C MET A 184 -4.56 -1.28 -25.18
N PHE A 185 -3.59 -2.09 -24.74
CA PHE A 185 -3.27 -2.27 -23.33
C PHE A 185 -2.91 -0.93 -22.68
N LEU A 186 -2.02 -0.17 -23.30
CA LEU A 186 -1.58 1.13 -22.78
C LEU A 186 -2.75 2.10 -22.63
N ALA A 187 -3.64 2.18 -23.62
CA ALA A 187 -4.83 3.03 -23.57
C ALA A 187 -5.80 2.61 -22.46
N VAL A 188 -6.18 1.33 -22.41
CA VAL A 188 -7.16 0.82 -21.44
C VAL A 188 -6.59 0.89 -20.01
N ALA A 189 -5.36 0.44 -19.80
CA ALA A 189 -4.72 0.48 -18.49
C ALA A 189 -4.53 1.92 -18.00
N THR A 190 -4.13 2.84 -18.88
CA THR A 190 -4.01 4.28 -18.54
C THR A 190 -5.35 4.83 -18.07
N LEU A 191 -6.44 4.54 -18.80
CA LEU A 191 -7.78 4.96 -18.41
C LEU A 191 -8.17 4.41 -17.03
N LEU A 192 -8.03 3.09 -16.82
CA LEU A 192 -8.39 2.44 -15.56
C LEU A 192 -7.58 2.97 -14.38
N PHE A 193 -6.26 3.12 -14.51
CA PHE A 193 -5.43 3.69 -13.45
C PHE A 193 -5.77 5.16 -13.19
N THR A 194 -6.06 5.95 -14.23
CA THR A 194 -6.49 7.34 -14.07
C THR A 194 -7.79 7.44 -13.28
N LEU A 195 -8.76 6.57 -13.60
CA LEU A 195 -10.03 6.48 -12.87
C LEU A 195 -9.83 6.02 -11.42
N ASP A 196 -8.96 5.04 -11.19
CA ASP A 196 -8.59 4.63 -9.83
C ASP A 196 -8.01 5.82 -9.05
N PHE A 197 -6.97 6.46 -9.58
CA PHE A 197 -6.30 7.56 -8.91
C PHE A 197 -7.22 8.76 -8.63
N LEU A 198 -8.16 9.08 -9.52
CA LEU A 198 -9.13 10.16 -9.30
C LEU A 198 -10.24 9.78 -8.31
N PHE A 199 -10.85 8.62 -8.50
CA PHE A 199 -12.11 8.24 -7.85
C PHE A 199 -11.95 7.12 -6.83
N ALA A 200 -11.31 6.00 -7.19
CA ALA A 200 -11.37 4.75 -6.43
C ALA A 200 -10.15 4.43 -5.56
N ARG A 201 -9.10 5.25 -5.55
CA ARG A 201 -7.78 4.92 -4.96
C ARG A 201 -7.81 4.40 -3.53
N HIS A 202 -8.68 4.98 -2.70
CA HIS A 202 -8.84 4.58 -1.30
C HIS A 202 -9.61 3.26 -1.19
N LEU A 203 -10.63 3.08 -2.02
CA LEU A 203 -11.40 1.83 -2.10
C LEU A 203 -10.51 0.68 -2.56
N PHE A 204 -9.70 0.90 -3.60
CA PHE A 204 -8.73 -0.07 -4.09
C PHE A 204 -7.70 -0.43 -3.03
N CYS A 205 -7.02 0.53 -2.41
CA CYS A 205 -6.05 0.25 -1.34
C CYS A 205 -6.66 -0.47 -0.11
N LYS A 206 -7.95 -0.21 0.17
CA LYS A 206 -8.64 -0.75 1.34
C LYS A 206 -9.13 -2.18 1.12
N TYR A 207 -9.76 -2.42 -0.04
CA TYR A 207 -10.52 -3.64 -0.35
C TYR A 207 -10.19 -4.29 -1.71
N GLY A 208 -9.72 -3.53 -2.70
CA GLY A 208 -9.48 -4.06 -4.06
C GLY A 208 -8.10 -4.70 -4.24
N CYS A 209 -7.07 -4.19 -3.56
CA CYS A 209 -5.70 -4.68 -3.69
C CYS A 209 -5.58 -6.05 -2.99
N ALA A 210 -5.48 -7.12 -3.78
CA ALA A 210 -5.32 -8.49 -3.29
C ALA A 210 -4.17 -8.63 -2.29
N PHE A 211 -3.02 -8.01 -2.58
CA PHE A 211 -1.85 -8.03 -1.71
C PHE A 211 -2.13 -7.38 -0.34
N GLY A 212 -2.85 -6.25 -0.32
CA GLY A 212 -3.25 -5.59 0.93
C GLY A 212 -4.28 -6.40 1.71
N VAL A 213 -5.28 -6.97 1.04
CA VAL A 213 -6.33 -7.79 1.67
C VAL A 213 -5.72 -9.03 2.33
N VAL A 214 -4.88 -9.77 1.62
CA VAL A 214 -4.20 -10.96 2.16
C VAL A 214 -3.35 -10.61 3.39
N GLN A 215 -2.57 -9.52 3.33
CA GLN A 215 -1.79 -9.06 4.49
C GLN A 215 -2.67 -8.72 5.70
N SER A 216 -3.84 -8.12 5.48
CA SER A 216 -4.76 -7.84 6.59
C SER A 216 -5.41 -9.07 7.16
N ILE A 217 -5.79 -10.03 6.32
CA ILE A 217 -6.35 -11.29 6.81
C ILE A 217 -5.30 -12.00 7.67
N ALA A 218 -4.08 -12.14 7.17
CA ALA A 218 -2.96 -12.69 7.93
C ALA A 218 -2.71 -11.94 9.24
N TRP A 219 -2.77 -10.61 9.23
CA TRP A 219 -2.60 -9.82 10.44
C TRP A 219 -3.76 -9.96 11.44
N MET A 220 -5.00 -10.08 10.96
CA MET A 220 -6.19 -10.21 11.79
C MET A 220 -6.16 -11.47 12.64
N THR A 221 -5.63 -12.58 12.12
CA THR A 221 -5.49 -13.83 12.87
C THR A 221 -4.50 -13.73 14.04
N ASN A 222 -3.64 -12.70 14.06
CA ASN A 222 -2.70 -12.46 15.16
C ASN A 222 -3.18 -11.40 16.15
N GLY A 223 -3.77 -11.79 17.28
CA GLY A 223 -4.15 -10.84 18.34
C GLY A 223 -2.99 -10.00 18.90
N LYS A 224 -1.74 -10.47 18.78
CA LYS A 224 -0.52 -9.81 19.27
C LYS A 224 0.22 -9.00 18.20
N GLY A 225 -0.30 -8.94 16.97
CA GLY A 225 0.33 -8.18 15.89
C GLY A 225 0.42 -6.68 16.23
N ARG A 226 1.44 -6.00 15.73
CA ARG A 226 1.64 -4.57 16.09
C ARG A 226 0.53 -3.67 15.55
N VAL A 227 -0.02 -2.83 16.40
CA VAL A 227 -1.13 -1.92 16.14
C VAL A 227 -0.76 -0.51 16.58
N VAL A 228 -1.44 0.49 16.01
CA VAL A 228 -1.42 1.84 16.57
C VAL A 228 -2.44 1.87 17.71
N THR A 229 -1.97 2.13 18.93
CA THR A 229 -2.79 2.16 20.14
C THR A 229 -2.89 3.60 20.65
N PHE A 230 -4.06 3.97 21.15
CA PHE A 230 -4.32 5.23 21.81
C PHE A 230 -4.34 5.05 23.33
N ASP A 231 -3.62 5.90 24.06
CA ASP A 231 -3.63 5.90 25.52
C ASP A 231 -4.91 6.57 26.05
N THR A 232 -5.86 5.76 26.49
CA THR A 232 -7.13 6.23 27.06
C THR A 232 -6.97 6.93 28.39
N LYS A 233 -5.95 6.57 29.19
CA LYS A 233 -5.75 7.18 30.51
C LYS A 233 -5.39 8.65 30.37
N ARG A 234 -4.65 8.97 29.30
CA ARG A 234 -4.23 10.33 28.96
C ARG A 234 -5.20 11.05 28.03
N ALA A 235 -6.40 10.52 27.77
CA ALA A 235 -7.34 11.08 26.80
C ALA A 235 -7.69 12.56 27.04
N ALA A 236 -7.62 13.03 28.28
CA ALA A 236 -7.78 14.44 28.64
C ALA A 236 -6.78 15.36 27.90
N ALA A 237 -5.52 14.94 27.74
CA ALA A 237 -4.49 15.69 27.00
C ALA A 237 -4.77 15.77 25.48
N CYS A 238 -5.73 15.00 24.97
CA CYS A 238 -6.16 15.01 23.57
C CYS A 238 -7.45 15.82 23.34
N ARG A 239 -8.14 16.26 24.42
CA ARG A 239 -9.46 16.88 24.34
C ARG A 239 -9.46 18.15 23.49
N ASP A 240 -8.44 18.99 23.67
CA ASP A 240 -8.27 20.26 22.96
C ASP A 240 -7.50 20.11 21.63
N CYS A 241 -7.14 18.88 21.25
CA CYS A 241 -6.42 18.61 20.01
C CYS A 241 -7.39 18.51 18.81
N THR A 242 -7.10 19.23 17.73
CA THR A 242 -7.91 19.36 16.50
C THR A 242 -7.84 18.13 15.58
N ASN A 243 -7.94 16.91 16.11
CA ASN A 243 -7.92 15.65 15.33
C ASN A 243 -6.72 15.49 14.38
N ALA A 244 -5.57 16.09 14.68
CA ALA A 244 -4.40 16.12 13.79
C ALA A 244 -3.94 14.72 13.30
N CYS A 245 -4.10 13.69 14.13
CA CYS A 245 -3.78 12.30 13.80
C CYS A 245 -4.71 11.68 12.74
N ASP A 246 -6.00 12.01 12.77
CA ASP A 246 -6.98 11.56 11.79
C ASP A 246 -6.76 12.31 10.46
N GLU A 247 -6.46 13.61 10.55
CA GLU A 247 -6.14 14.44 9.39
C GLU A 247 -4.86 14.00 8.68
N ALA A 248 -3.88 13.52 9.44
CA ALA A 248 -2.61 13.02 8.91
C ALA A 248 -2.70 11.58 8.35
N CYS A 249 -3.77 10.84 8.63
CA CYS A 249 -3.91 9.47 8.17
C CYS A 249 -4.28 9.43 6.67
N PRO A 250 -3.44 8.88 5.76
CA PRO A 250 -3.78 8.82 4.33
C PRO A 250 -5.01 7.97 4.04
N MET A 251 -5.28 6.99 4.91
CA MET A 251 -6.43 6.09 4.86
C MET A 251 -7.66 6.64 5.63
N ARG A 252 -7.55 7.83 6.24
CA ARG A 252 -8.63 8.54 6.95
C ARG A 252 -9.34 7.67 7.98
N LEU A 253 -8.54 6.98 8.78
CA LEU A 253 -9.02 6.11 9.85
C LEU A 253 -9.22 6.95 11.12
N PRO A 254 -10.27 6.70 11.92
CA PRO A 254 -10.46 7.37 13.21
C PRO A 254 -9.48 6.81 14.24
N THR A 255 -8.30 7.43 14.32
CA THR A 255 -7.13 6.93 15.09
C THR A 255 -7.30 7.04 16.60
N ARG A 256 -8.22 7.89 17.06
CA ARG A 256 -8.58 8.03 18.49
C ARG A 256 -9.53 6.95 19.00
N SER A 257 -10.15 6.19 18.09
CA SER A 257 -11.14 5.17 18.46
C SER A 257 -10.55 3.76 18.42
N HIS A 258 -10.72 2.99 19.51
CA HIS A 258 -10.19 1.62 19.61
C HIS A 258 -10.82 0.63 18.61
N LYS A 259 -12.06 0.90 18.17
CA LYS A 259 -12.86 -0.07 17.41
C LYS A 259 -12.55 -0.12 15.91
N ARG A 260 -11.65 0.71 15.37
CA ARG A 260 -11.52 0.83 13.92
C ARG A 260 -10.07 0.95 13.47
N ALA A 261 -9.56 -0.18 12.98
CA ALA A 261 -8.98 -0.32 11.64
C ALA A 261 -7.79 -1.29 11.56
N LYS A 262 -7.83 -2.42 12.29
CA LYS A 262 -6.89 -3.52 12.02
C LYS A 262 -6.99 -4.02 10.57
N PHE A 263 -8.15 -3.92 9.93
CA PHE A 263 -8.22 -4.35 8.53
C PHE A 263 -7.58 -3.37 7.54
N THR A 264 -7.49 -2.08 7.86
CA THR A 264 -7.26 -1.05 6.81
C THR A 264 -6.12 -0.10 7.12
N CYS A 265 -5.54 -0.19 8.32
CA CYS A 265 -4.32 0.53 8.67
C CYS A 265 -3.13 0.03 7.85
N THR A 266 -2.46 0.94 7.14
CA THR A 266 -1.25 0.66 6.36
C THR A 266 0.04 0.70 7.19
N GLN A 267 -0.06 0.93 8.51
CA GLN A 267 1.10 0.95 9.41
C GLN A 267 2.19 1.97 8.99
N CYS A 268 1.75 3.10 8.40
CA CYS A 268 2.62 4.19 7.95
C CYS A 268 3.07 5.14 9.08
N LEU A 269 2.43 5.05 10.26
CA LEU A 269 2.75 5.81 11.47
C LEU A 269 2.71 7.35 11.32
N GLN A 270 2.03 7.87 10.29
CA GLN A 270 1.82 9.32 10.15
C GLN A 270 0.97 9.88 11.28
N CYS A 271 -0.04 9.16 11.74
CA CYS A 271 -0.86 9.55 12.89
C CYS A 271 -0.06 9.65 14.20
N VAL A 272 0.80 8.67 14.47
CA VAL A 272 1.73 8.68 15.62
C VAL A 272 2.65 9.90 15.54
N SER A 273 3.20 10.15 14.35
CA SER A 273 4.09 11.28 14.11
C SER A 273 3.38 12.63 14.29
N ALA A 274 2.15 12.77 13.79
CA ALA A 274 1.35 13.99 13.96
C ALA A 274 0.92 14.20 15.42
N CYS A 275 0.56 13.13 16.14
CA CYS A 275 0.20 13.22 17.56
C CYS A 275 1.40 13.70 18.39
N ARG A 276 2.60 13.18 18.11
CA ARG A 276 3.83 13.63 18.77
C ARG A 276 4.12 15.11 18.56
N ASP A 277 3.88 15.66 17.38
CA ASP A 277 4.09 17.10 17.14
C ASP A 277 3.18 17.98 17.96
N VAL A 278 1.90 17.61 18.02
CA VAL A 278 0.91 18.37 18.81
C VAL A 278 1.25 18.26 20.29
N GLN A 279 1.79 17.13 20.72
CA GLN A 279 2.19 16.86 22.10
C GLN A 279 3.66 17.17 22.39
N LYS A 280 4.35 17.93 21.53
CA LYS A 280 5.79 18.21 21.68
C LYS A 280 6.15 18.91 23.02
N ASN A 281 5.19 19.66 23.57
CA ASN A 281 5.34 20.38 24.84
C ASN A 281 4.83 19.56 26.05
N ASN A 282 4.31 18.36 25.82
CA ASN A 282 3.85 17.48 26.88
C ASN A 282 5.02 16.60 27.35
N PRO A 283 5.40 16.62 28.64
CA PRO A 283 6.53 15.83 29.16
C PRO A 283 6.35 14.31 28.96
N GLU A 284 5.10 13.83 28.92
CA GLU A 284 4.77 12.42 28.69
C GLU A 284 4.67 12.05 27.19
N GLY A 285 4.89 13.00 26.28
CA GLY A 285 4.98 12.76 24.84
C GLY A 285 3.66 12.36 24.15
N SER A 286 3.77 11.61 23.05
CA SER A 286 2.63 11.24 22.20
C SER A 286 1.66 10.27 22.89
N LEU A 287 0.35 10.43 22.65
CA LEU A 287 -0.68 9.50 23.11
C LEU A 287 -0.93 8.33 22.13
N LEU A 288 -0.31 8.37 20.95
CA LEU A 288 -0.38 7.28 19.98
C LEU A 288 0.96 6.55 19.95
N SER A 289 0.94 5.24 20.18
CA SER A 289 2.13 4.39 20.15
C SER A 289 1.95 3.22 19.19
N TRP A 290 3.07 2.62 18.77
CA TRP A 290 3.08 1.44 17.89
C TRP A 290 3.55 0.20 18.65
N GLU A 291 2.59 -0.48 19.27
CA GLU A 291 2.83 -1.53 20.25
C GLU A 291 2.20 -2.86 19.80
N PRO A 292 2.68 -4.01 20.33
CA PRO A 292 1.99 -5.28 20.16
C PRO A 292 0.52 -5.17 20.61
N GLY A 293 -0.39 -5.77 19.84
CA GLY A 293 -1.81 -5.82 20.21
C GLY A 293 -2.06 -6.67 21.46
N GLU A 294 -3.16 -6.37 22.15
CA GLU A 294 -3.66 -7.19 23.25
C GLU A 294 -4.78 -8.13 22.73
N PRO A 295 -4.63 -9.47 22.90
CA PRO A 295 -5.69 -10.41 22.57
C PRO A 295 -7.00 -10.06 23.30
N GLY A 296 -8.12 -9.99 22.57
CA GLY A 296 -9.46 -9.76 23.15
C GLY A 296 -9.99 -8.32 23.12
N LYS A 297 -9.14 -7.28 23.04
CA LYS A 297 -9.61 -5.87 22.94
C LYS A 297 -9.81 -5.37 21.50
N GLN A 298 -9.28 -6.08 20.50
CA GLN A 298 -9.07 -5.53 19.15
C GLN A 298 -9.61 -6.41 17.99
N THR A 299 -10.33 -7.50 18.29
CA THR A 299 -10.84 -8.45 17.29
C THR A 299 -12.25 -8.16 16.77
N VAL A 300 -12.93 -7.12 17.26
CA VAL A 300 -14.34 -6.88 16.88
C VAL A 300 -14.43 -5.91 15.70
N LEU A 301 -14.33 -6.46 14.48
CA LEU A 301 -14.64 -5.75 13.22
C LEU A 301 -16.11 -5.94 12.79
N ILE A 302 -16.85 -6.84 13.42
CA ILE A 302 -18.29 -7.00 13.24
C ILE A 302 -18.93 -6.44 14.51
N PRO A 303 -19.77 -5.40 14.45
CA PRO A 303 -20.56 -5.03 15.61
C PRO A 303 -21.48 -6.21 15.91
N VAL A 304 -21.10 -7.06 16.86
CA VAL A 304 -22.08 -7.89 17.55
C VAL A 304 -23.00 -6.86 18.17
N ARG A 305 -24.21 -6.74 17.61
CA ARG A 305 -25.31 -6.04 18.25
C ARG A 305 -25.42 -6.72 19.61
N GLN A 306 -24.93 -6.08 20.67
CA GLN A 306 -25.25 -6.51 22.02
C GLN A 306 -26.76 -6.33 22.08
N VAL A 307 -27.48 -7.44 21.94
CA VAL A 307 -28.87 -7.51 22.33
C VAL A 307 -28.79 -7.39 23.84
N ASP A 308 -29.00 -6.19 24.36
CA ASP A 308 -29.22 -6.01 25.78
C ASP A 308 -30.41 -6.90 26.18
N PRO A 309 -30.25 -7.84 27.12
CA PRO A 309 -31.38 -8.25 27.91
C PRO A 309 -31.83 -7.00 28.67
N SER A 310 -33.04 -6.54 28.36
CA SER A 310 -33.72 -5.43 29.03
C SER A 310 -33.43 -5.36 30.53
N PRO A 311 -33.30 -4.15 31.11
CA PRO A 311 -33.17 -3.98 32.54
C PRO A 311 -34.42 -4.52 33.25
N HIS A 312 -34.19 -5.14 34.40
CA HIS A 312 -35.20 -5.45 35.39
C HIS A 312 -36.17 -4.26 35.60
N ARG A 313 -37.47 -4.55 35.52
CA ARG A 313 -38.46 -3.75 36.26
C ARG A 313 -38.22 -3.97 37.74
N GLN A 314 -37.82 -2.91 38.42
CA GLN A 314 -37.97 -2.78 39.87
C GLN A 314 -39.43 -2.38 40.20
N ASN A 315 -39.90 -2.90 41.34
CA ASN A 315 -40.98 -2.40 42.21
C ASN A 315 -42.42 -2.87 41.95
N ALA A 316 -42.82 -3.94 42.66
CA ALA A 316 -43.81 -3.90 43.73
C ALA A 316 -43.52 -5.04 44.72
#